data_AF-A0A524DG67-F1
#
_entry.id   AF-A0A524DG67-F1
#
_cell.length_a   1.000
_cell.length_b   1.000
_cell.length_c   1.000
_cell.angle_alpha   90.00
_cell.angle_beta   90.00
_cell.angle_gamma   90.00
#
_symmetry.space_group_name_H-M   'P 1'
#
loop_
_entity.id
_entity.type
_entity.pdbx_description
1 polymer ?
#
loop_
_entity_poly.entity_id
_entity_poly.type
_entity_poly.pdbx_seq_one_letter_code
_entity_poly.pdbx_strand_id
1 'polypeptide(L)'
;MRNFRKLFETNIHVNVSHDLQRQILEILSLARVINNYYYKKGQIQDKIKPLLVKKFREELEIIEKNRDWLFGIPSVLDKISQDFISRNDSFRFPDSIILFEAWMSLGMRSLYPQVALHFKFPGFLKGEKTRHIFQYIFSTSRGLAFPIYFPPEYYDYNPSFLKYLNPFFKWVYKICHYLNKIIFKIEKIFNSKRHHPGEFESVIISKYNDNVYKGINTLFHGYFTDEPKILSQFASLGEVLKNVIFCYRIGDHAVEVKINRNFPTMEVPLISNNLIKKRYEVDFYSYIKQLMTVNNLLTKKIEYYRNKRKKLIKSLSMIDQLKFWLHISKKLSLPGQHLPPKYAEIEKYHKHKHLIEKLRTLLWITPLFTHTIHSASRVRESFKFSRNIEQLSEYENDLESSKSIFFTFISLFEKEEEFEFLDEEVVVALEDLRDMMAKMWLYFKERHLKYALRSLNDIARLPIKSENYKTKIEEKIKKLIPIIAIYEIFNRPLSESVYPEAIPQTKRFGAYLAKFLTSRYNIIGLNLIKFFNRLAYRNWAHLIKQKKLSFQEFFKFVFNLEIWKYIPDNIKQIILDDSL
;
A
#
# COMPACT_ATOMS: atom_id res chain seq x y z
N MET A 1 11.04 12.50 -32.50
CA MET A 1 10.02 12.28 -31.45
C MET A 1 8.67 12.07 -32.12
N ARG A 2 8.17 10.83 -32.23
CA ARG A 2 6.88 10.52 -32.86
C ARG A 2 5.74 10.93 -31.92
N ASN A 3 4.67 11.48 -32.49
CA ASN A 3 3.39 11.77 -31.83
C ASN A 3 2.89 10.53 -31.06
N PHE A 4 3.16 10.48 -29.75
CA PHE A 4 2.44 9.61 -28.85
C PHE A 4 0.98 10.08 -28.87
N ARG A 5 0.06 9.25 -29.39
CA ARG A 5 -1.39 9.41 -29.14
C ARG A 5 -1.58 9.77 -27.67
N LYS A 6 -2.49 10.69 -27.32
CA LYS A 6 -2.76 11.03 -25.91
C LYS A 6 -3.21 9.77 -25.16
N LEU A 7 -2.26 9.10 -24.51
CA LEU A 7 -2.39 7.77 -23.92
C LEU A 7 -3.32 7.76 -22.70
N PHE A 8 -3.38 8.90 -22.01
CA PHE A 8 -4.34 9.22 -20.98
C PHE A 8 -5.02 10.54 -21.37
N GLU A 9 -6.32 10.68 -21.12
CA GLU A 9 -7.09 11.90 -21.39
C GLU A 9 -6.74 13.01 -20.38
N THR A 10 -5.50 13.46 -20.39
CA THR A 10 -5.01 14.58 -19.58
C THR A 10 -4.03 15.40 -20.40
N ASN A 11 -4.07 16.71 -20.19
CA ASN A 11 -3.08 17.66 -20.72
C ASN A 11 -2.09 18.08 -19.65
N ILE A 12 -2.21 17.55 -18.43
CA ILE A 12 -1.39 17.91 -17.28
C ILE A 12 -0.34 16.83 -17.08
N HIS A 13 0.90 17.26 -16.85
CA HIS A 13 2.04 16.38 -16.63
C HIS A 13 2.79 16.80 -15.35
N VAL A 14 3.54 15.86 -14.80
CA VAL A 14 4.48 16.10 -13.69
C VAL A 14 5.89 15.66 -14.10
N ASN A 15 6.88 16.39 -13.61
CA ASN A 15 8.29 16.10 -13.88
C ASN A 15 8.81 15.05 -12.91
N VAL A 16 9.23 13.90 -13.45
CA VAL A 16 9.83 12.82 -12.67
C VAL A 16 11.31 12.70 -13.02
N SER A 17 12.17 12.57 -12.01
CA SER A 17 13.61 12.43 -12.16
C SER A 17 13.95 11.18 -12.98
N HIS A 18 14.78 11.36 -14.01
CA HIS A 18 15.03 10.34 -15.00
C HIS A 18 16.42 10.52 -15.65
N ASP A 19 17.46 10.01 -14.95
CA ASP A 19 18.85 10.04 -15.41
C ASP A 19 19.34 8.65 -15.87
N LEU A 20 20.47 8.63 -16.58
CA LEU A 20 21.04 7.38 -17.12
C LEU A 20 21.40 6.36 -16.03
N GLN A 21 21.88 6.83 -14.87
CA GLN A 21 22.20 5.96 -13.75
C GLN A 21 20.96 5.22 -13.24
N ARG A 22 19.84 5.93 -13.10
CA ARG A 22 18.54 5.34 -12.74
C ARG A 22 18.09 4.34 -13.78
N GLN A 23 18.13 4.71 -15.05
CA GLN A 23 17.72 3.81 -16.13
C GLN A 23 18.48 2.48 -16.09
N ILE A 24 19.81 2.50 -15.99
CA ILE A 24 20.65 1.29 -15.94
C ILE A 24 20.31 0.42 -14.73
N LEU A 25 20.20 1.01 -13.54
CA LEU A 25 19.98 0.25 -12.31
C LEU A 25 18.53 -0.25 -12.17
N GLU A 26 17.55 0.40 -12.82
CA GLU A 26 16.16 -0.07 -12.87
C GLU A 26 16.01 -1.33 -13.73
N ILE A 27 16.77 -1.48 -14.83
CA ILE A 27 16.77 -2.70 -15.65
C ILE A 27 17.11 -3.93 -14.79
N LEU A 28 18.17 -3.83 -13.99
CA LEU A 28 18.62 -4.91 -13.11
C LEU A 28 17.59 -5.21 -12.01
N SER A 29 16.94 -4.15 -11.50
CA SER A 29 15.88 -4.28 -10.50
C SER A 29 14.68 -5.01 -11.06
N LEU A 30 14.26 -4.66 -12.28
CA LEU A 30 13.17 -5.28 -13.03
C LEU A 30 13.42 -6.79 -13.26
N ALA A 31 14.54 -7.15 -13.90
CA ALA A 31 14.87 -8.54 -14.19
C ALA A 31 14.91 -9.41 -12.92
N ARG A 32 15.46 -8.88 -11.82
CA ARG A 32 15.48 -9.55 -10.52
C ARG A 32 14.08 -9.80 -9.96
N VAL A 33 13.20 -8.81 -10.01
CA VAL A 33 11.82 -8.94 -9.49
C VAL A 33 11.06 -9.99 -10.29
N ILE A 34 11.17 -9.97 -11.63
CA ILE A 34 10.53 -10.96 -12.51
C ILE A 34 11.06 -12.37 -12.22
N ASN A 35 12.38 -12.54 -12.11
CA ASN A 35 13.00 -13.84 -11.80
C ASN A 35 12.54 -14.39 -10.43
N ASN A 36 12.49 -13.54 -9.40
CA ASN A 36 11.99 -13.92 -8.08
C ASN A 36 10.49 -14.26 -8.09
N TYR A 37 9.71 -13.54 -8.89
CA TYR A 37 8.29 -13.81 -9.09
C TYR A 37 8.08 -15.21 -9.67
N TYR A 38 8.71 -15.54 -10.80
CA TYR A 38 8.53 -16.84 -11.43
C TYR A 38 9.09 -17.99 -10.59
N TYR A 39 10.20 -17.78 -9.87
CA TYR A 39 10.70 -18.75 -8.89
C TYR A 39 9.63 -19.10 -7.84
N LYS A 40 9.00 -18.09 -7.23
CA LYS A 40 7.95 -18.30 -6.23
C LYS A 40 6.68 -18.88 -6.84
N LYS A 41 6.29 -18.43 -8.04
CA LYS A 41 5.14 -18.97 -8.78
C LYS A 41 5.30 -20.48 -8.95
N GLY A 42 6.49 -20.94 -9.38
CA GLY A 42 6.83 -22.35 -9.48
C GLY A 42 6.69 -23.08 -8.13
N GLN A 43 7.30 -22.55 -7.06
CA GLN A 43 7.19 -23.16 -5.72
C GLN A 43 5.75 -23.29 -5.21
N ILE A 44 4.90 -22.30 -5.49
CA ILE A 44 3.49 -22.31 -5.08
C ILE A 44 2.73 -23.34 -5.92
N GLN A 45 2.95 -23.35 -7.23
CA GLN A 45 2.36 -24.34 -8.14
C GLN A 45 2.72 -25.76 -7.70
N ASP A 46 3.99 -26.04 -7.39
CA ASP A 46 4.43 -27.37 -6.95
C ASP A 46 3.76 -27.81 -5.64
N LYS A 47 3.51 -26.87 -4.72
CA LYS A 47 2.83 -27.16 -3.44
C LYS A 47 1.32 -27.39 -3.60
N ILE A 48 0.67 -26.62 -4.46
CA ILE A 48 -0.79 -26.61 -4.61
C ILE A 48 -1.26 -27.68 -5.60
N LYS A 49 -0.46 -27.98 -6.63
CA LYS A 49 -0.80 -28.94 -7.70
C LYS A 49 -1.32 -30.28 -7.17
N PRO A 50 -0.71 -30.94 -6.16
CA PRO A 50 -1.23 -32.22 -5.66
C PRO A 50 -2.64 -32.10 -5.07
N LEU A 51 -2.90 -31.03 -4.32
CA LEU A 51 -4.21 -30.78 -3.69
C LEU A 51 -5.28 -30.45 -4.72
N LEU A 52 -4.94 -29.66 -5.74
CA LEU A 52 -5.87 -29.35 -6.84
C LEU A 52 -6.19 -30.58 -7.67
N VAL A 53 -5.18 -31.39 -8.02
CA VAL A 53 -5.38 -32.64 -8.77
C VAL A 53 -6.26 -33.61 -7.98
N LYS A 54 -6.04 -33.71 -6.66
CA LYS A 54 -6.88 -34.54 -5.78
C LYS A 54 -8.34 -34.06 -5.78
N LYS A 55 -8.58 -32.78 -5.50
CA LYS A 55 -9.93 -32.19 -5.54
C LYS A 55 -10.60 -32.33 -6.90
N PHE A 56 -9.86 -32.12 -7.98
CA PHE A 56 -10.36 -32.27 -9.34
C PHE A 56 -10.82 -33.71 -9.62
N ARG A 57 -10.05 -34.71 -9.19
CA ARG A 57 -10.44 -36.12 -9.28
C ARG A 57 -11.70 -36.41 -8.48
N GLU A 58 -11.77 -35.93 -7.23
CA GLU A 58 -12.95 -36.09 -6.38
C GLU A 58 -14.21 -35.47 -7.00
N GLU A 59 -14.11 -34.25 -7.57
CA GLU A 59 -15.25 -33.60 -8.23
C GLU A 59 -15.62 -34.27 -9.56
N LEU A 60 -14.64 -34.78 -10.32
CA LEU A 60 -14.91 -35.58 -11.52
C LEU A 60 -15.64 -36.89 -11.19
N GLU A 61 -15.26 -37.58 -10.12
CA GLU A 61 -15.96 -38.80 -9.66
C GLU A 61 -17.43 -38.51 -9.29
N ILE A 62 -17.72 -37.33 -8.75
CA ILE A 62 -19.09 -36.90 -8.44
C ILE A 62 -19.87 -36.60 -9.72
N ILE A 63 -19.26 -35.91 -10.69
CA ILE A 63 -19.88 -35.62 -11.99
C ILE A 63 -20.17 -36.91 -12.75
N GLU A 64 -19.22 -37.85 -12.74
CA GLU A 64 -19.36 -39.15 -13.38
C GLU A 64 -20.53 -39.95 -12.79
N LYS A 65 -20.68 -39.94 -11.45
CA LYS A 65 -21.84 -40.53 -10.75
C LYS A 65 -23.16 -39.86 -11.13
N ASN A 66 -23.17 -38.53 -11.27
CA ASN A 66 -24.38 -37.76 -11.55
C ASN A 66 -24.72 -37.65 -13.05
N ARG A 67 -23.84 -38.12 -13.95
CA ARG A 67 -23.94 -38.02 -15.42
C ARG A 67 -24.12 -36.61 -15.97
N ASP A 68 -23.79 -35.58 -15.19
CA ASP A 68 -23.97 -34.16 -15.57
C ASP A 68 -22.67 -33.55 -16.12
N TRP A 69 -22.17 -34.13 -17.21
CA TRP A 69 -20.86 -33.80 -17.77
C TRP A 69 -20.81 -32.39 -18.38
N LEU A 70 -21.92 -31.95 -18.98
CA LEU A 70 -22.01 -30.71 -19.75
C LEU A 70 -21.94 -29.46 -18.84
N PHE A 71 -22.53 -29.53 -17.65
CA PHE A 71 -22.55 -28.42 -16.69
C PHE A 71 -21.53 -28.59 -15.57
N GLY A 72 -21.19 -29.83 -15.19
CA GLY A 72 -20.25 -30.12 -14.12
C GLY A 72 -18.81 -29.72 -14.41
N ILE A 73 -18.26 -30.11 -15.57
CA ILE A 73 -16.84 -29.88 -15.90
C ILE A 73 -16.47 -28.38 -15.91
N PRO A 74 -17.23 -27.49 -16.57
CA PRO A 74 -16.94 -26.06 -16.55
C PRO A 74 -16.95 -25.46 -15.13
N SER A 75 -17.93 -25.86 -14.30
CA SER A 75 -18.06 -25.39 -12.91
C SER A 75 -16.86 -25.81 -12.04
N VAL A 76 -16.39 -27.04 -12.19
CA VAL A 76 -15.21 -27.56 -11.47
C VAL A 76 -13.94 -26.80 -11.87
N LEU A 77 -13.76 -26.54 -13.16
CA LEU A 77 -12.61 -25.77 -13.68
C LEU A 77 -12.62 -24.33 -13.16
N ASP A 78 -13.79 -23.69 -13.13
CA ASP A 78 -13.94 -22.33 -12.59
C ASP A 78 -13.68 -22.31 -11.07
N LYS A 79 -14.16 -23.30 -10.32
CA LYS A 79 -13.93 -23.42 -8.87
C LYS A 79 -12.46 -23.62 -8.53
N ILE A 80 -11.74 -24.43 -9.30
CA ILE A 80 -10.29 -24.64 -9.15
C ILE A 80 -9.50 -23.35 -9.43
N SER A 81 -9.89 -22.60 -10.46
CA SER A 81 -9.31 -21.30 -10.77
C SER A 81 -9.51 -20.32 -9.62
N GLN A 82 -10.73 -20.26 -9.06
CA GLN A 82 -11.05 -19.42 -7.90
C GLN A 82 -10.33 -19.85 -6.61
N ASP A 83 -10.18 -21.15 -6.36
CA ASP A 83 -9.44 -21.70 -5.21
C ASP A 83 -7.94 -21.36 -5.30
N PHE A 84 -7.36 -21.39 -6.51
CA PHE A 84 -5.97 -21.00 -6.75
C PHE A 84 -5.74 -19.49 -6.50
N ILE A 85 -6.66 -18.65 -6.98
CA ILE A 85 -6.62 -17.19 -6.80
C ILE A 85 -6.85 -16.79 -5.33
N SER A 86 -7.75 -17.47 -4.61
CA SER A 86 -8.18 -17.08 -3.27
C SER A 86 -7.27 -17.55 -2.13
N ARG A 87 -6.51 -18.66 -2.28
CA ARG A 87 -5.90 -19.34 -1.13
C ARG A 87 -4.50 -18.89 -0.70
N ASN A 88 -3.75 -18.08 -1.44
CA ASN A 88 -2.45 -17.63 -0.94
C ASN A 88 -1.85 -16.37 -1.56
N ASP A 89 -2.63 -15.61 -2.31
CA ASP A 89 -2.13 -14.37 -2.87
C ASP A 89 -2.14 -13.26 -1.83
N SER A 90 -0.99 -13.14 -1.19
CA SER A 90 -0.64 -12.07 -0.26
C SER A 90 -0.77 -10.64 -0.83
N PHE A 91 -1.16 -10.49 -2.08
CA PHE A 91 -1.11 -9.24 -2.82
C PHE A 91 -2.43 -8.46 -2.69
N ARG A 92 -2.42 -7.25 -2.11
CA ARG A 92 -3.63 -6.42 -1.96
C ARG A 92 -3.99 -5.69 -3.26
N PHE A 93 -4.58 -6.45 -4.19
CA PHE A 93 -5.67 -6.18 -5.13
C PHE A 93 -6.03 -7.59 -5.65
N PRO A 94 -7.31 -7.98 -5.82
CA PRO A 94 -7.60 -9.29 -6.38
C PRO A 94 -6.94 -9.35 -7.76
N ASP A 95 -6.01 -10.28 -7.97
CA ASP A 95 -5.32 -10.49 -9.25
C ASP A 95 -4.19 -9.49 -9.62
N SER A 96 -3.49 -8.91 -8.65
CA SER A 96 -2.29 -8.08 -8.92
C SER A 96 -1.22 -8.82 -9.73
N ILE A 97 -1.22 -10.16 -9.70
CA ILE A 97 -0.33 -11.01 -10.50
C ILE A 97 -0.61 -10.82 -12.00
N ILE A 98 -1.87 -10.87 -12.40
CA ILE A 98 -2.26 -10.72 -13.81
C ILE A 98 -1.89 -9.33 -14.29
N LEU A 99 -2.14 -8.31 -13.46
CA LEU A 99 -1.73 -6.94 -13.75
C LEU A 99 -0.21 -6.82 -13.93
N PHE A 100 0.57 -7.48 -13.07
CA PHE A 100 2.03 -7.47 -13.17
C PHE A 100 2.52 -8.10 -14.47
N GLU A 101 2.09 -9.33 -14.79
CA GLU A 101 2.52 -10.02 -16.01
C GLU A 101 2.12 -9.23 -17.27
N ALA A 102 0.92 -8.66 -17.26
CA ALA A 102 0.46 -7.76 -18.32
C ALA A 102 1.37 -6.53 -18.45
N TRP A 103 1.77 -5.92 -17.33
CA TRP A 103 2.63 -4.74 -17.33
C TRP A 103 4.06 -5.05 -17.79
N MET A 104 4.58 -6.24 -17.48
CA MET A 104 5.87 -6.71 -18.01
C MET A 104 5.87 -6.87 -19.53
N SER A 105 4.70 -7.11 -20.13
CA SER A 105 4.57 -7.15 -21.58
C SER A 105 4.87 -5.80 -22.27
N LEU A 106 5.02 -4.72 -21.49
CA LEU A 106 5.40 -3.38 -21.99
C LEU A 106 6.93 -3.16 -22.06
N GLY A 107 7.76 -4.18 -21.83
CA GLY A 107 9.20 -4.11 -22.03
C GLY A 107 9.88 -2.95 -21.30
N MET A 108 10.72 -2.18 -21.99
CA MET A 108 11.43 -1.03 -21.39
C MET A 108 10.50 0.03 -20.81
N ARG A 109 9.27 0.17 -21.32
CA ARG A 109 8.30 1.15 -20.81
C ARG A 109 7.87 0.83 -19.38
N SER A 110 7.95 -0.43 -18.95
CA SER A 110 7.60 -0.80 -17.59
C SER A 110 8.58 -0.24 -16.53
N LEU A 111 9.80 0.16 -16.92
CA LEU A 111 10.82 0.70 -16.01
C LEU A 111 10.43 2.05 -15.41
N TYR A 112 9.45 2.73 -15.98
CA TYR A 112 9.09 4.10 -15.64
C TYR A 112 7.64 4.20 -15.17
N PRO A 113 7.34 5.12 -14.24
CA PRO A 113 5.95 5.37 -13.86
C PRO A 113 5.16 5.85 -15.08
N GLN A 114 4.07 5.15 -15.36
CA GLN A 114 3.25 5.41 -16.55
C GLN A 114 2.27 6.57 -16.35
N VAL A 115 1.88 6.82 -15.10
CA VAL A 115 0.91 7.84 -14.73
C VAL A 115 1.10 8.22 -13.27
N ALA A 116 0.78 9.47 -12.95
CA ALA A 116 0.61 9.95 -11.59
C ALA A 116 -0.87 10.23 -11.34
N LEU A 117 -1.37 9.88 -10.15
CA LEU A 117 -2.70 10.27 -9.70
C LEU A 117 -2.58 11.35 -8.63
N HIS A 118 -3.34 12.43 -8.79
CA HIS A 118 -3.44 13.48 -7.80
C HIS A 118 -4.76 13.37 -7.04
N PHE A 119 -4.66 13.17 -5.73
CA PHE A 119 -5.76 13.24 -4.80
C PHE A 119 -5.67 14.52 -3.96
N LYS A 120 -6.82 15.14 -3.71
CA LYS A 120 -6.91 16.34 -2.85
C LYS A 120 -7.62 15.97 -1.56
N PHE A 121 -7.03 16.37 -0.44
CA PHE A 121 -7.56 16.15 0.92
C PHE A 121 -7.57 17.45 1.73
N PRO A 122 -8.44 17.57 2.75
CA PRO A 122 -8.37 18.66 3.72
C PRO A 122 -7.02 18.69 4.46
N GLY A 123 -6.57 19.89 4.87
CA GLY A 123 -5.41 20.02 5.75
C GLY A 123 -5.67 19.42 7.13
N PHE A 124 -4.64 18.86 7.76
CA PHE A 124 -4.74 18.21 9.07
C PHE A 124 -3.85 18.88 10.12
N LEU A 125 -2.70 19.42 9.70
CA LEU A 125 -1.76 20.10 10.58
C LEU A 125 -2.15 21.55 10.81
N LYS A 126 -1.67 22.13 11.92
CA LYS A 126 -1.91 23.55 12.24
C LYS A 126 -1.43 24.44 11.09
N GLY A 127 -2.33 25.27 10.58
CA GLY A 127 -2.08 26.18 9.46
C GLY A 127 -2.05 25.53 8.06
N GLU A 128 -2.27 24.22 7.96
CA GLU A 128 -2.40 23.50 6.68
C GLU A 128 -3.81 23.72 6.11
N LYS A 129 -3.90 24.24 4.88
CA LYS A 129 -5.18 24.48 4.18
C LYS A 129 -5.62 23.26 3.37
N THR A 130 -4.71 22.72 2.55
CA THR A 130 -5.01 21.59 1.67
C THR A 130 -3.81 20.66 1.55
N ARG A 131 -4.08 19.36 1.50
CA ARG A 131 -3.10 18.30 1.33
C ARG A 131 -3.26 17.68 -0.06
N HIS A 132 -2.18 17.63 -0.83
CA HIS A 132 -2.17 17.07 -2.18
C HIS A 132 -1.31 15.81 -2.19
N ILE A 133 -1.91 14.68 -2.48
CA ILE A 133 -1.22 13.40 -2.57
C ILE A 133 -1.00 13.06 -4.04
N PHE A 134 0.25 12.82 -4.40
CA PHE A 134 0.63 12.34 -5.71
C PHE A 134 1.02 10.87 -5.58
N GLN A 135 0.20 9.99 -6.13
CA GLN A 135 0.41 8.55 -6.11
C GLN A 135 0.97 8.11 -7.47
N TYR A 136 2.12 7.45 -7.41
CA TYR A 136 2.83 6.85 -8.53
C TYR A 136 2.67 5.34 -8.46
N ILE A 137 2.56 4.72 -9.62
CA ILE A 137 2.37 3.28 -9.73
C ILE A 137 3.56 2.75 -10.52
N PHE A 138 4.30 1.86 -9.89
CA PHE A 138 5.48 1.23 -10.46
C PHE A 138 5.16 -0.23 -10.81
N SER A 139 5.71 -0.69 -11.95
CA SER A 139 5.53 -2.06 -12.40
C SER A 139 6.25 -3.08 -11.50
N THR A 140 7.28 -2.64 -10.78
CA THR A 140 8.11 -3.46 -9.88
C THR A 140 8.25 -2.85 -8.49
N SER A 141 8.67 -3.66 -7.51
CA SER A 141 8.66 -3.30 -6.08
C SER A 141 9.92 -3.55 -5.25
N ARG A 142 9.99 -2.72 -4.18
CA ARG A 142 10.60 -2.72 -2.83
C ARG A 142 11.70 -3.68 -2.34
N GLY A 143 12.36 -4.47 -3.16
CA GLY A 143 13.59 -5.11 -2.67
C GLY A 143 14.68 -4.05 -2.53
N LEU A 144 15.35 -3.89 -1.37
CA LEU A 144 16.64 -3.19 -1.27
C LEU A 144 17.49 -3.67 -2.46
N ALA A 145 17.56 -2.83 -3.50
CA ALA A 145 18.15 -3.23 -4.75
C ALA A 145 19.63 -3.01 -4.55
N PHE A 146 20.29 -4.07 -4.09
CA PHE A 146 21.70 -4.20 -4.38
C PHE A 146 21.77 -4.57 -5.86
N PRO A 147 22.25 -3.68 -6.73
CA PRO A 147 22.51 -4.04 -8.11
C PRO A 147 23.48 -5.21 -8.14
N ILE A 148 23.29 -6.10 -9.11
CA ILE A 148 24.13 -7.27 -9.27
C ILE A 148 25.56 -6.80 -9.57
N TYR A 149 26.48 -7.30 -8.76
CA TYR A 149 27.91 -7.06 -8.90
C TYR A 149 28.57 -8.33 -9.41
N PHE A 150 29.08 -8.26 -10.64
CA PHE A 150 30.02 -9.26 -11.18
C PHE A 150 31.46 -8.89 -10.79
N PRO A 151 32.39 -9.87 -10.74
CA PRO A 151 33.79 -9.59 -10.50
C PRO A 151 34.38 -8.75 -11.66
N PRO A 152 35.39 -7.90 -11.45
CA PRO A 152 35.92 -6.99 -12.48
C PRO A 152 36.35 -7.66 -13.79
N GLU A 153 36.81 -8.91 -13.72
CA GLU A 153 37.15 -9.76 -14.86
C GLU A 153 35.96 -9.96 -15.82
N TYR A 154 34.73 -9.98 -15.31
CA TYR A 154 33.51 -10.08 -16.13
C TYR A 154 33.31 -8.86 -17.04
N TYR A 155 33.81 -7.70 -16.60
CA TYR A 155 33.73 -6.44 -17.34
C TYR A 155 35.03 -6.15 -18.10
N ASP A 156 35.89 -7.16 -18.28
CA ASP A 156 37.16 -7.10 -18.99
C ASP A 156 38.16 -6.05 -18.43
N TYR A 157 38.10 -5.74 -17.13
CA TYR A 157 39.13 -4.92 -16.48
C TYR A 157 39.64 -5.56 -15.19
N ASN A 158 40.96 -5.73 -15.10
CA ASN A 158 41.64 -6.31 -13.94
C ASN A 158 42.59 -5.28 -13.32
N PRO A 159 42.11 -4.44 -12.39
CA PRO A 159 42.96 -3.42 -11.78
C PRO A 159 44.05 -4.09 -10.93
N SER A 160 45.29 -3.61 -11.01
CA SER A 160 46.44 -4.16 -10.25
C SER A 160 46.19 -4.21 -8.74
N PHE A 161 45.38 -3.30 -8.20
CA PHE A 161 44.98 -3.26 -6.79
C PHE A 161 43.83 -4.21 -6.41
N LEU A 162 43.25 -4.94 -7.37
CA LEU A 162 42.12 -5.85 -7.14
C LEU A 162 42.44 -6.89 -6.07
N LYS A 163 43.67 -7.41 -6.07
CA LYS A 163 44.14 -8.40 -5.08
C LYS A 163 43.96 -7.92 -3.63
N TYR A 164 44.16 -6.63 -3.39
CA TYR A 164 44.03 -6.02 -2.06
C TYR A 164 42.59 -5.65 -1.70
N LEU A 165 41.74 -5.35 -2.70
CA LEU A 165 40.32 -5.04 -2.49
C LEU A 165 39.41 -6.28 -2.53
N ASN A 166 39.88 -7.41 -3.04
CA ASN A 166 39.11 -8.65 -3.15
C ASN A 166 38.57 -9.16 -1.79
N PRO A 167 39.33 -9.12 -0.68
CA PRO A 167 38.80 -9.44 0.65
C PRO A 167 37.66 -8.51 1.05
N PHE A 168 37.77 -7.21 0.75
CA PHE A 168 36.72 -6.24 1.02
C PHE A 168 35.48 -6.53 0.18
N PHE A 169 35.60 -6.75 -1.14
CA PHE A 169 34.47 -7.11 -2.00
C PHE A 169 33.79 -8.43 -1.58
N LYS A 170 34.57 -9.45 -1.20
CA LYS A 170 34.05 -10.72 -0.67
C LYS A 170 33.35 -10.54 0.68
N TRP A 171 33.92 -9.75 1.59
CA TRP A 171 33.35 -9.45 2.90
C TRP A 171 32.03 -8.70 2.79
N VAL A 172 32.03 -7.66 1.96
CA VAL A 172 30.85 -6.91 1.52
C VAL A 172 29.75 -7.82 0.98
N TYR A 173 30.10 -8.71 0.05
CA TYR A 173 29.14 -9.63 -0.58
C TYR A 173 28.57 -10.59 0.46
N LYS A 174 29.43 -11.09 1.34
CA LYS A 174 29.04 -11.97 2.44
C LYS A 174 28.08 -11.26 3.38
N ILE A 175 28.31 -10.00 3.75
CA ILE A 175 27.40 -9.19 4.58
C ILE A 175 26.06 -8.96 3.89
N CYS A 176 26.04 -8.55 2.62
CA CYS A 176 24.79 -8.34 1.89
C CYS A 176 23.97 -9.63 1.77
N HIS A 177 24.63 -10.76 1.47
CA HIS A 177 24.00 -12.07 1.46
C HIS A 177 23.50 -12.48 2.84
N TYR A 178 24.27 -12.19 3.89
CA TYR A 178 23.87 -12.47 5.28
C TYR A 178 22.70 -11.60 5.71
N LEU A 179 22.69 -10.31 5.36
CA LEU A 179 21.58 -9.39 5.62
C LEU A 179 20.33 -9.83 4.86
N ASN A 180 20.45 -10.21 3.58
CA ASN A 180 19.32 -10.77 2.82
C ASN A 180 18.81 -12.09 3.44
N LYS A 181 19.69 -12.95 3.94
CA LYS A 181 19.31 -14.19 4.65
C LYS A 181 18.68 -13.92 6.02
N ILE A 182 19.18 -12.94 6.76
CA ILE A 182 18.62 -12.52 8.06
C ILE A 182 17.24 -11.92 7.84
N ILE A 183 17.10 -10.99 6.89
CA ILE A 183 15.81 -10.42 6.47
C ILE A 183 14.88 -11.57 6.08
N PHE A 184 15.31 -12.53 5.26
CA PHE A 184 14.48 -13.70 4.88
C PHE A 184 14.06 -14.57 6.08
N LYS A 185 14.96 -14.82 7.03
CA LYS A 185 14.64 -15.60 8.24
C LYS A 185 13.66 -14.84 9.15
N ILE A 186 13.90 -13.56 9.38
CA ILE A 186 13.02 -12.66 10.14
C ILE A 186 11.64 -12.61 9.47
N GLU A 187 11.58 -12.41 8.16
CA GLU A 187 10.34 -12.42 7.37
C GLU A 187 9.54 -13.72 7.53
N LYS A 188 10.23 -14.86 7.50
CA LYS A 188 9.62 -16.19 7.69
C LYS A 188 9.09 -16.38 9.12
N ILE A 189 9.77 -15.83 10.12
CA ILE A 189 9.34 -15.85 11.53
C ILE A 189 8.12 -14.95 11.73
N PHE A 190 8.09 -13.77 11.11
CA PHE A 190 7.00 -12.80 11.24
C PHE A 190 5.85 -13.01 10.24
N ASN A 191 5.88 -14.07 9.44
CA ASN A 191 4.92 -14.34 8.36
C ASN A 191 4.67 -13.11 7.46
N SER A 192 5.68 -12.25 7.31
CA SER A 192 5.53 -10.98 6.61
C SER A 192 5.46 -11.24 5.11
N LYS A 193 4.36 -10.81 4.49
CA LYS A 193 4.13 -10.89 3.06
C LYS A 193 5.23 -10.14 2.31
N ARG A 194 6.04 -10.85 1.50
CA ARG A 194 7.12 -10.24 0.68
C ARG A 194 6.53 -9.40 -0.46
N HIS A 195 7.25 -8.32 -0.76
CA HIS A 195 7.15 -7.40 -1.91
C HIS A 195 6.27 -7.84 -3.08
N HIS A 196 5.25 -7.03 -3.36
CA HIS A 196 4.21 -7.27 -4.34
C HIS A 196 4.50 -6.44 -5.59
N PRO A 197 4.43 -6.98 -6.82
CA PRO A 197 4.44 -6.13 -8.00
C PRO A 197 3.20 -5.23 -8.07
N GLY A 198 3.30 -4.09 -8.76
CA GLY A 198 2.22 -3.08 -8.81
C GLY A 198 2.17 -2.20 -7.55
N GLU A 199 3.33 -1.70 -7.10
CA GLU A 199 3.40 -0.92 -5.88
C GLU A 199 3.01 0.55 -6.09
N PHE A 200 2.24 1.04 -5.12
CA PHE A 200 1.86 2.44 -4.99
C PHE A 200 2.85 3.14 -4.08
N GLU A 201 3.50 4.16 -4.60
CA GLU A 201 4.32 5.08 -3.84
C GLU A 201 3.68 6.46 -3.89
N SER A 202 3.74 7.19 -2.78
CA SER A 202 3.05 8.48 -2.66
C SER A 202 3.99 9.55 -2.16
N VAL A 203 3.69 10.78 -2.49
CA VAL A 203 4.38 11.96 -1.95
C VAL A 203 3.35 13.05 -1.70
N ILE A 204 3.54 13.81 -0.64
CA ILE A 204 2.59 14.85 -0.25
C ILE A 204 3.18 16.22 -0.54
N ILE A 205 2.36 17.08 -1.11
CA ILE A 205 2.58 18.51 -1.18
C ILE A 205 1.41 19.18 -0.45
N SER A 206 1.71 19.89 0.63
CA SER A 206 0.71 20.56 1.46
C SER A 206 0.80 22.06 1.29
N LYS A 207 -0.35 22.70 1.09
CA LYS A 207 -0.50 24.16 1.07
C LYS A 207 -0.83 24.65 2.48
N TYR A 208 -0.05 25.60 2.97
CA TYR A 208 -0.26 26.29 4.24
C TYR A 208 -0.78 27.72 4.02
N ASN A 209 -0.95 28.47 5.10
CA ASN A 209 -1.15 29.91 5.07
C ASN A 209 -0.06 30.62 4.24
N ASP A 210 -0.39 31.81 3.74
CA ASP A 210 0.50 32.66 2.91
C ASP A 210 1.06 31.96 1.67
N ASN A 211 0.32 30.98 1.17
CA ASN A 211 0.69 30.12 0.05
C ASN A 211 2.07 29.46 0.19
N VAL A 212 2.49 29.15 1.42
CA VAL A 212 3.67 28.34 1.68
C VAL A 212 3.35 26.89 1.33
N TYR A 213 4.18 26.28 0.48
CA TYR A 213 4.07 24.86 0.14
C TYR A 213 5.16 24.06 0.84
N LYS A 214 4.77 22.97 1.48
CA LYS A 214 5.69 22.02 2.13
C LYS A 214 5.55 20.64 1.50
N GLY A 215 6.68 19.97 1.29
CA GLY A 215 6.75 18.60 0.83
C GLY A 215 6.93 17.63 1.98
N ILE A 216 6.21 16.52 1.97
CA ILE A 216 6.43 15.40 2.90
C ILE A 216 6.86 14.20 2.06
N ASN A 217 8.07 13.74 2.32
CA ASN A 217 8.63 12.58 1.65
C ASN A 217 8.11 11.30 2.33
N THR A 218 7.95 10.25 1.53
CA THR A 218 7.71 8.91 2.06
C THR A 218 9.01 8.11 2.06
N LEU A 219 9.21 7.27 3.09
CA LEU A 219 10.22 6.22 3.11
C LEU A 219 9.52 4.86 3.17
N PHE A 220 10.11 3.86 2.50
CA PHE A 220 9.77 2.43 2.60
C PHE A 220 8.27 2.15 2.84
N HIS A 221 7.46 1.92 1.81
CA HIS A 221 6.04 1.59 1.99
C HIS A 221 5.12 2.76 2.36
N GLY A 222 5.44 3.99 1.94
CA GLY A 222 4.61 5.14 2.29
C GLY A 222 4.72 5.55 3.78
N TYR A 223 5.68 5.02 4.55
CA TYR A 223 5.93 5.52 5.90
C TYR A 223 6.48 6.93 5.83
N PHE A 224 5.69 7.88 6.30
CA PHE A 224 6.02 9.30 6.25
C PHE A 224 7.18 9.62 7.18
N THR A 225 8.11 10.44 6.68
CA THR A 225 9.32 10.79 7.42
C THR A 225 9.51 12.27 7.60
N ASP A 226 10.08 12.57 8.77
CA ASP A 226 10.54 13.86 9.26
C ASP A 226 9.52 15.02 9.10
N GLU A 227 9.89 16.19 9.61
CA GLU A 227 9.02 17.37 9.52
C GLU A 227 8.83 17.79 8.06
N PRO A 228 7.64 18.30 7.67
CA PRO A 228 7.40 18.79 6.31
C PRO A 228 8.45 19.81 5.88
N LYS A 229 9.14 19.54 4.78
CA LYS A 229 10.19 20.42 4.24
C LYS A 229 9.57 21.56 3.46
N ILE A 230 9.95 22.80 3.75
CA ILE A 230 9.51 23.96 2.95
C ILE A 230 10.05 23.82 1.53
N LEU A 231 9.15 23.87 0.54
CA LEU A 231 9.49 23.90 -0.88
C LEU A 231 9.72 25.34 -1.31
N SER A 232 8.69 26.17 -1.24
CA SER A 232 8.75 27.63 -1.44
C SER A 232 7.38 28.23 -1.13
N GLN A 233 7.24 29.54 -1.35
CA GLN A 233 5.96 30.19 -1.58
C GLN A 233 5.66 30.15 -3.09
N PHE A 234 4.43 29.76 -3.45
CA PHE A 234 3.97 29.71 -4.85
C PHE A 234 2.54 30.24 -4.92
N ALA A 235 2.12 30.86 -6.01
CA ALA A 235 0.74 31.35 -6.14
C ALA A 235 -0.28 30.20 -6.25
N SER A 236 0.13 29.07 -6.84
CA SER A 236 -0.79 27.94 -7.09
C SER A 236 -0.08 26.58 -7.11
N LEU A 237 -0.87 25.49 -7.02
CA LEU A 237 -0.34 24.13 -7.20
C LEU A 237 0.24 23.94 -8.61
N GLY A 238 -0.33 24.57 -9.64
CA GLY A 238 0.19 24.48 -11.00
C GLY A 238 1.61 25.06 -11.11
N GLU A 239 1.88 26.14 -10.39
CA GLU A 239 3.22 26.73 -10.30
C GLU A 239 4.18 25.83 -9.52
N VAL A 240 3.71 25.20 -8.42
CA VAL A 240 4.51 24.19 -7.71
C VAL A 240 4.95 23.10 -8.68
N LEU A 241 4.02 22.51 -9.45
CA LEU A 241 4.30 21.39 -10.36
C LEU A 241 5.28 21.75 -11.49
N LYS A 242 5.37 23.03 -11.88
CA LYS A 242 6.39 23.51 -12.84
C LYS A 242 7.78 23.63 -12.20
N ASN A 243 7.84 23.97 -10.92
CA ASN A 243 9.08 24.30 -10.21
C ASN A 243 9.63 23.16 -9.35
N VAL A 244 8.91 22.04 -9.21
CA VAL A 244 9.36 20.86 -8.47
C VAL A 244 9.55 19.66 -9.38
N ILE A 245 10.37 18.73 -8.91
CA ILE A 245 10.57 17.41 -9.51
C ILE A 245 10.27 16.34 -8.46
N PHE A 246 9.76 15.21 -8.95
CA PHE A 246 9.52 14.03 -8.16
C PHE A 246 10.66 13.02 -8.38
N CYS A 247 11.43 12.75 -7.33
CA CYS A 247 12.56 11.84 -7.35
C CYS A 247 12.19 10.55 -6.64
N TYR A 248 12.11 9.44 -7.35
CA TYR A 248 12.02 8.13 -6.69
C TYR A 248 13.41 7.65 -6.27
N ARG A 249 13.52 6.63 -5.44
CA ARG A 249 14.77 5.90 -5.17
C ARG A 249 14.77 4.58 -5.96
N ILE A 250 15.94 4.20 -6.48
CA ILE A 250 16.06 3.04 -7.36
C ILE A 250 15.78 1.76 -6.56
N GLY A 251 14.89 0.91 -7.10
CA GLY A 251 14.58 -0.42 -6.58
C GLY A 251 13.58 -0.50 -5.43
N ASP A 252 13.41 0.57 -4.65
CA ASP A 252 12.34 0.66 -3.64
C ASP A 252 11.31 1.74 -3.93
N HIS A 253 11.56 2.56 -4.95
CA HIS A 253 10.65 3.56 -5.51
C HIS A 253 10.13 4.62 -4.55
N ALA A 254 10.66 4.73 -3.32
CA ALA A 254 10.31 5.79 -2.37
C ALA A 254 10.43 7.17 -3.03
N VAL A 255 9.37 7.97 -2.99
CA VAL A 255 9.27 9.23 -3.73
C VAL A 255 9.57 10.41 -2.80
N GLU A 256 10.49 11.25 -3.25
CA GLU A 256 10.87 12.53 -2.66
C GLU A 256 10.48 13.67 -3.61
N VAL A 257 10.08 14.81 -3.05
CA VAL A 257 9.87 16.05 -3.81
C VAL A 257 11.04 17.02 -3.62
N LYS A 258 11.56 17.58 -4.72
CA LYS A 258 12.65 18.56 -4.71
C LYS A 258 12.32 19.75 -5.59
N ILE A 259 12.89 20.90 -5.25
CA ILE A 259 12.91 22.06 -6.16
C ILE A 259 13.75 21.68 -7.39
N ASN A 260 13.23 21.99 -8.57
CA ASN A 260 13.91 21.72 -9.83
C ASN A 260 15.21 22.54 -9.92
N ARG A 261 16.34 21.88 -10.20
CA ARG A 261 17.65 22.50 -10.43
C ARG A 261 18.26 21.99 -11.75
N ASN A 262 17.45 21.97 -12.82
CA ASN A 262 17.83 21.46 -14.14
C ASN A 262 18.27 19.99 -14.12
N PHE A 263 17.54 19.15 -13.41
CA PHE A 263 17.78 17.71 -13.44
C PHE A 263 17.25 17.10 -14.74
N PRO A 264 17.85 16.00 -15.24
CA PRO A 264 17.21 15.18 -16.26
C PRO A 264 15.87 14.65 -15.76
N THR A 265 14.81 14.91 -16.52
CA THR A 265 13.43 14.53 -16.17
C THR A 265 12.68 13.94 -17.35
N MET A 266 11.66 13.15 -17.05
CA MET A 266 10.62 12.75 -18.00
C MET A 266 9.28 13.33 -17.57
N GLU A 267 8.44 13.68 -18.53
CA GLU A 267 7.06 14.07 -18.28
C GLU A 267 6.19 12.83 -18.09
N VAL A 268 5.47 12.79 -16.98
CA VAL A 268 4.52 11.71 -16.65
C VAL A 268 3.12 12.31 -16.62
N PRO A 269 2.12 11.71 -17.32
CA PRO A 269 0.77 12.23 -17.34
C PRO A 269 0.15 12.21 -15.94
N LEU A 270 -0.58 13.26 -15.59
CA LEU A 270 -1.25 13.44 -14.30
C LEU A 270 -2.76 13.32 -14.44
N ILE A 271 -3.35 12.31 -13.80
CA ILE A 271 -4.79 12.22 -13.58
C ILE A 271 -5.13 13.08 -12.36
N SER A 272 -5.74 14.24 -12.62
CA SER A 272 -6.09 15.19 -11.57
C SER A 272 -7.27 14.73 -10.71
N ASN A 273 -7.36 15.23 -9.48
CA ASN A 273 -8.49 15.00 -8.59
C ASN A 273 -9.85 15.34 -9.24
N ASN A 274 -9.90 16.37 -10.09
CA ASN A 274 -11.12 16.75 -10.79
C ASN A 274 -11.53 15.71 -11.84
N LEU A 275 -10.55 15.13 -12.55
CA LEU A 275 -10.79 14.04 -13.49
C LEU A 275 -11.27 12.79 -12.73
N ILE A 276 -10.70 12.50 -11.57
CA ILE A 276 -11.12 11.37 -10.73
C ILE A 276 -12.58 11.52 -10.30
N LYS A 277 -12.96 12.68 -9.76
CA LYS A 277 -14.35 12.98 -9.38
C LYS A 277 -15.32 12.81 -10.53
N LYS A 278 -14.99 13.39 -11.70
CA LYS A 278 -15.87 13.37 -12.88
C LYS A 278 -16.03 11.96 -13.45
N ARG A 279 -14.95 11.18 -13.51
CA ARG A 279 -14.93 9.89 -14.22
C ARG A 279 -15.35 8.71 -13.35
N TYR A 280 -14.97 8.73 -12.08
CA TYR A 280 -15.17 7.60 -11.17
C TYR A 280 -16.21 7.87 -10.08
N GLU A 281 -16.77 9.08 -10.03
CA GLU A 281 -17.76 9.50 -9.03
C GLU A 281 -17.23 9.39 -7.58
N VAL A 282 -15.90 9.49 -7.41
CA VAL A 282 -15.23 9.39 -6.11
C VAL A 282 -14.80 10.77 -5.63
N ASP A 283 -15.33 11.20 -4.48
CA ASP A 283 -14.99 12.46 -3.80
C ASP A 283 -14.47 12.22 -2.38
N PHE A 284 -13.22 11.78 -2.28
CA PHE A 284 -12.55 11.64 -0.98
C PHE A 284 -12.45 12.97 -0.22
N TYR A 285 -12.31 14.12 -0.89
CA TYR A 285 -12.16 15.40 -0.20
C TYR A 285 -13.39 15.71 0.66
N SER A 286 -14.58 15.60 0.06
CA SER A 286 -15.84 15.88 0.75
C SER A 286 -16.11 14.88 1.87
N TYR A 287 -15.85 13.59 1.61
CA TYR A 287 -15.98 12.55 2.63
C TYR A 287 -15.10 12.82 3.85
N ILE A 288 -13.82 13.15 3.62
CA ILE A 288 -12.87 13.39 4.71
C ILE A 288 -13.20 14.68 5.46
N LYS A 289 -13.77 15.69 4.80
CA LYS A 289 -14.27 16.89 5.48
C LYS A 289 -15.41 16.55 6.45
N GLN A 290 -16.32 15.66 6.06
CA GLN A 290 -17.37 15.16 6.95
C GLN A 290 -16.77 14.35 8.11
N LEU A 291 -15.82 13.44 7.81
CA LEU A 291 -15.11 12.66 8.83
C LEU A 291 -14.42 13.55 9.87
N MET A 292 -13.79 14.65 9.45
CA MET A 292 -13.18 15.62 10.37
C MET A 292 -14.24 16.33 11.24
N THR A 293 -15.42 16.61 10.69
CA THR A 293 -16.54 17.18 11.43
C THR A 293 -17.03 16.21 12.50
N VAL A 294 -17.19 14.93 12.15
CA VAL A 294 -17.50 13.86 13.12
C VAL A 294 -16.41 13.75 14.18
N ASN A 295 -15.12 13.72 13.80
CA ASN A 295 -14.02 13.69 14.76
C ASN A 295 -14.03 14.87 15.75
N ASN A 296 -14.43 16.07 15.30
CA ASN A 296 -14.59 17.23 16.16
C ASN A 296 -15.77 17.08 17.13
N LEU A 297 -16.90 16.55 16.66
CA LEU A 297 -18.04 16.20 17.50
C LEU A 297 -17.63 15.18 18.58
N LEU A 298 -16.99 14.08 18.20
CA LEU A 298 -16.51 13.07 19.16
C LEU A 298 -15.57 13.70 20.20
N THR A 299 -14.68 14.59 19.79
CA THR A 299 -13.79 15.32 20.71
C THR A 299 -14.56 16.17 21.72
N LYS A 300 -15.57 16.92 21.27
CA LYS A 300 -16.46 17.69 22.18
C LYS A 300 -17.21 16.78 23.15
N LYS A 301 -17.72 15.64 22.68
CA LYS A 301 -18.44 14.67 23.53
C LYS A 301 -17.53 14.00 24.56
N ILE A 302 -16.26 13.71 24.22
CA ILE A 302 -15.25 13.23 25.19
C ILE A 302 -15.08 14.25 26.33
N GLU A 303 -14.95 15.53 26.01
CA GLU A 303 -14.84 16.59 27.02
C GLU A 303 -16.13 16.74 27.85
N TYR A 304 -17.29 16.69 27.20
CA TYR A 304 -18.59 16.72 27.85
C TYR A 304 -18.73 15.61 28.91
N TYR A 305 -18.51 14.36 28.53
CA TYR A 305 -18.60 13.22 29.46
C TYR A 305 -17.50 13.23 30.53
N ARG A 306 -16.29 13.69 30.18
CA ARG A 306 -15.21 13.90 31.16
C ARG A 306 -15.63 14.92 32.23
N ASN A 307 -16.26 16.01 31.85
CA ASN A 307 -16.69 17.06 32.77
C ASN A 307 -17.88 16.61 33.64
N LYS A 308 -18.87 15.92 33.06
CA LYS A 308 -19.97 15.29 33.83
C LYS A 308 -19.43 14.32 34.88
N ARG A 309 -18.54 13.40 34.48
CA ARG A 309 -17.87 12.46 35.40
C ARG A 309 -17.11 13.19 36.51
N LYS A 310 -16.33 14.23 36.19
CA LYS A 310 -15.58 15.02 37.19
C LYS A 310 -16.51 15.73 38.18
N LYS A 311 -17.62 16.30 37.72
CA LYS A 311 -18.59 16.98 38.59
C LYS A 311 -19.20 15.99 39.60
N LEU A 312 -19.62 14.80 39.13
CA LEU A 312 -20.16 13.76 40.00
C LEU A 312 -19.14 13.22 41.02
N ILE A 313 -17.87 13.06 40.63
CA ILE A 313 -16.84 12.65 41.58
C ILE A 313 -16.62 13.74 42.65
N LYS A 314 -16.64 15.03 42.24
CA LYS A 314 -16.47 16.15 43.16
C LYS A 314 -17.65 16.34 44.12
N SER A 315 -18.87 15.93 43.74
CA SER A 315 -20.03 16.00 44.62
C SER A 315 -20.06 14.89 45.68
N LEU A 316 -19.18 13.89 45.59
CA LEU A 316 -19.01 12.89 46.64
C LEU A 316 -18.28 13.49 47.86
N SER A 317 -18.59 12.98 49.06
CA SER A 317 -17.82 13.27 50.27
C SER A 317 -16.35 12.86 50.12
N MET A 318 -15.43 13.47 50.86
CA MET A 318 -13.99 13.10 50.79
C MET A 318 -13.76 11.59 51.04
N ILE A 319 -14.50 11.00 51.98
CA ILE A 319 -14.41 9.57 52.30
C ILE A 319 -14.90 8.72 51.12
N ASP A 320 -16.00 9.12 50.48
CA ASP A 320 -16.53 8.40 49.31
C ASP A 320 -15.65 8.56 48.07
N GLN A 321 -14.97 9.70 47.90
CA GLN A 321 -13.98 9.88 46.84
C GLN A 321 -12.82 8.90 47.00
N LEU A 322 -12.27 8.76 48.21
CA LEU A 322 -11.21 7.79 48.50
C LEU A 322 -11.68 6.35 48.25
N LYS A 323 -12.87 5.98 48.73
CA LYS A 323 -13.47 4.67 48.47
C LYS A 323 -13.64 4.42 46.97
N PHE A 324 -14.13 5.40 46.22
CA PHE A 324 -14.29 5.31 44.76
C PHE A 324 -12.95 5.00 44.07
N TRP A 325 -11.87 5.72 44.40
CA TRP A 325 -10.56 5.48 43.81
C TRP A 325 -9.98 4.10 44.19
N LEU A 326 -10.19 3.63 45.42
CA LEU A 326 -9.83 2.27 45.84
C LEU A 326 -10.58 1.21 45.01
N HIS A 327 -11.88 1.40 44.77
CA HIS A 327 -12.66 0.48 43.94
C HIS A 327 -12.20 0.49 42.46
N ILE A 328 -11.86 1.66 41.90
CA ILE A 328 -11.28 1.76 40.56
C ILE A 328 -9.94 1.01 40.49
N SER A 329 -9.08 1.19 41.49
CA SER A 329 -7.80 0.47 41.55
C SER A 329 -8.02 -1.04 41.60
N LYS A 330 -8.96 -1.52 42.43
CA LYS A 330 -9.31 -2.95 42.50
C LYS A 330 -9.84 -3.48 41.17
N LYS A 331 -10.72 -2.72 40.50
CA LYS A 331 -11.25 -3.07 39.18
C LYS A 331 -10.16 -3.19 38.11
N LEU A 332 -9.12 -2.36 38.18
CA LEU A 332 -7.98 -2.43 37.24
C LEU A 332 -7.03 -3.61 37.54
N SER A 333 -6.92 -4.02 38.80
CA SER A 333 -6.02 -5.09 39.23
C SER A 333 -6.65 -6.49 39.20
N LEU A 334 -7.98 -6.59 39.30
CA LEU A 334 -8.71 -7.86 39.39
C LEU A 334 -9.82 -7.92 38.33
N PRO A 335 -9.81 -8.92 37.42
CA PRO A 335 -10.87 -9.14 36.45
C PRO A 335 -12.23 -9.39 37.12
N GLY A 336 -13.33 -8.93 36.50
CA GLY A 336 -14.70 -9.21 36.95
C GLY A 336 -15.22 -8.38 38.13
N GLN A 337 -14.47 -7.38 38.61
CA GLN A 337 -14.92 -6.49 39.67
C GLN A 337 -15.78 -5.35 39.12
N HIS A 338 -17.00 -5.22 39.64
CA HIS A 338 -17.92 -4.13 39.30
C HIS A 338 -17.84 -2.99 40.33
N LEU A 339 -18.12 -1.77 39.87
CA LEU A 339 -18.27 -0.64 40.79
C LEU A 339 -19.57 -0.80 41.60
N PRO A 340 -19.57 -0.43 42.89
CA PRO A 340 -20.79 -0.35 43.69
C PRO A 340 -21.91 0.44 42.98
N PRO A 341 -23.20 0.05 43.15
CA PRO A 341 -24.34 0.70 42.47
C PRO A 341 -24.39 2.22 42.66
N LYS A 342 -23.96 2.72 43.83
CA LYS A 342 -23.87 4.16 44.11
C LYS A 342 -22.94 4.96 43.17
N TYR A 343 -22.06 4.29 42.42
CA TYR A 343 -21.17 4.90 41.42
C TYR A 343 -21.60 4.58 39.97
N ALA A 344 -22.76 3.96 39.76
CA ALA A 344 -23.21 3.53 38.44
C ALA A 344 -23.30 4.69 37.43
N GLU A 345 -23.73 5.89 37.86
CA GLU A 345 -23.81 7.05 36.96
C GLU A 345 -22.41 7.56 36.56
N ILE A 346 -21.45 7.57 37.50
CA ILE A 346 -20.04 7.90 37.23
C ILE A 346 -19.46 6.91 36.20
N GLU A 347 -19.80 5.62 36.34
CA GLU A 347 -19.37 4.57 35.44
C GLU A 347 -20.03 4.67 34.07
N LYS A 348 -21.33 5.01 33.99
CA LYS A 348 -22.04 5.26 32.72
C LYS A 348 -21.31 6.31 31.89
N TYR A 349 -20.94 7.44 32.47
CA TYR A 349 -20.19 8.49 31.77
C TYR A 349 -18.75 8.07 31.44
N HIS A 350 -18.13 7.22 32.26
CA HIS A 350 -16.84 6.63 31.94
C HIS A 350 -16.92 5.75 30.68
N LYS A 351 -17.89 4.85 30.61
CA LYS A 351 -18.13 3.96 29.47
C LYS A 351 -18.46 4.73 28.19
N HIS A 352 -19.34 5.73 28.24
CA HIS A 352 -19.64 6.61 27.10
C HIS A 352 -18.38 7.32 26.58
N LYS A 353 -17.62 7.95 27.48
CA LYS A 353 -16.35 8.60 27.13
C LYS A 353 -15.39 7.60 26.48
N HIS A 354 -15.24 6.41 27.05
CA HIS A 354 -14.30 5.41 26.58
C HIS A 354 -14.68 4.87 25.19
N LEU A 355 -15.96 4.57 24.96
CA LEU A 355 -16.47 4.17 23.65
C LEU A 355 -16.17 5.25 22.60
N ILE A 356 -16.47 6.52 22.89
CA ILE A 356 -16.22 7.63 21.97
C ILE A 356 -14.71 7.82 21.70
N GLU A 357 -13.84 7.63 22.69
CA GLU A 357 -12.38 7.63 22.50
C GLU A 357 -11.93 6.52 21.53
N LYS A 358 -12.53 5.33 21.63
CA LYS A 358 -12.25 4.22 20.70
C LYS A 358 -12.82 4.47 19.31
N LEU A 359 -14.06 4.95 19.18
CA LEU A 359 -14.67 5.33 17.90
C LEU A 359 -13.86 6.40 17.16
N ARG A 360 -13.40 7.42 17.89
CA ARG A 360 -12.53 8.46 17.33
C ARG A 360 -11.24 7.88 16.77
N THR A 361 -10.69 6.85 17.41
CA THR A 361 -9.51 6.15 16.91
C THR A 361 -9.84 5.35 15.64
N LEU A 362 -10.97 4.63 15.63
CA LEU A 362 -11.40 3.82 14.48
C LEU A 362 -11.47 4.63 13.18
N LEU A 363 -11.96 5.87 13.21
CA LEU A 363 -12.03 6.78 12.05
C LEU A 363 -10.74 6.84 11.21
N TRP A 364 -9.57 6.65 11.84
CA TRP A 364 -8.26 6.82 11.20
C TRP A 364 -7.52 5.51 10.93
N ILE A 365 -7.84 4.45 11.69
CA ILE A 365 -7.07 3.20 11.69
C ILE A 365 -7.72 2.08 10.88
N THR A 366 -8.99 2.23 10.51
CA THR A 366 -9.69 1.25 9.69
C THR A 366 -9.65 1.64 8.21
N PRO A 367 -9.61 0.67 7.28
CA PRO A 367 -9.73 0.97 5.86
C PRO A 367 -11.03 1.70 5.56
N LEU A 368 -11.00 2.70 4.67
CA LEU A 368 -12.16 3.54 4.35
C LEU A 368 -13.38 2.74 3.90
N PHE A 369 -13.18 1.67 3.13
CA PHE A 369 -14.32 0.85 2.70
C PHE A 369 -15.12 0.37 3.93
N THR A 370 -14.46 -0.07 5.01
CA THR A 370 -15.13 -0.62 6.22
C THR A 370 -16.07 0.34 6.94
N HIS A 371 -16.03 1.63 6.60
CA HIS A 371 -16.98 2.61 7.12
C HIS A 371 -18.39 2.43 6.51
N THR A 372 -18.58 1.51 5.56
CA THR A 372 -19.89 1.04 5.09
C THR A 372 -20.16 -0.44 5.43
N ILE A 373 -21.28 -0.99 4.96
CA ILE A 373 -21.78 -2.35 5.23
C ILE A 373 -20.97 -3.37 4.41
N HIS A 374 -20.45 -4.40 5.08
CA HIS A 374 -19.61 -5.45 4.46
C HIS A 374 -19.82 -6.82 5.10
N SER A 375 -19.30 -7.86 4.46
CA SER A 375 -19.24 -9.20 5.05
C SER A 375 -18.33 -9.22 6.29
N ALA A 376 -18.73 -9.94 7.33
CA ALA A 376 -18.01 -9.96 8.61
C ALA A 376 -16.59 -10.52 8.51
N SER A 377 -16.32 -11.38 7.52
CA SER A 377 -14.97 -11.86 7.19
C SER A 377 -13.98 -10.72 6.95
N ARG A 378 -14.40 -9.60 6.33
CA ARG A 378 -13.54 -8.44 6.04
C ARG A 378 -13.38 -7.49 7.24
N VAL A 379 -14.38 -7.48 8.13
CA VAL A 379 -14.36 -6.73 9.39
C VAL A 379 -13.29 -7.32 10.32
N ARG A 380 -13.21 -8.66 10.44
CA ARG A 380 -12.17 -9.36 11.22
C ARG A 380 -10.75 -9.01 10.77
N GLU A 381 -10.51 -8.92 9.46
CA GLU A 381 -9.19 -8.55 8.94
C GLU A 381 -8.76 -7.13 9.31
N SER A 382 -9.73 -6.23 9.51
CA SER A 382 -9.50 -4.84 9.88
C SER A 382 -9.24 -4.68 11.39
N PHE A 383 -9.70 -5.62 12.20
CA PHE A 383 -9.41 -5.72 13.63
C PHE A 383 -8.09 -6.43 13.97
N LYS A 384 -7.32 -6.90 12.97
CA LYS A 384 -5.98 -7.53 13.16
C LYS A 384 -4.97 -6.64 13.89
N PHE A 385 -5.25 -5.35 14.04
CA PHE A 385 -4.42 -4.38 14.78
C PHE A 385 -4.86 -4.16 16.24
N SER A 386 -5.97 -4.77 16.68
CA SER A 386 -6.43 -4.72 18.07
C SER A 386 -5.92 -5.96 18.82
N ARG A 387 -5.56 -5.81 20.11
CA ARG A 387 -5.06 -6.92 20.96
C ARG A 387 -6.12 -7.98 21.31
N ASN A 388 -7.38 -7.81 20.87
CA ASN A 388 -8.52 -8.63 21.29
C ASN A 388 -9.09 -9.50 20.16
N ILE A 389 -8.26 -9.96 19.22
CA ILE A 389 -8.69 -10.78 18.07
C ILE A 389 -9.34 -12.09 18.51
N GLU A 390 -8.88 -12.68 19.62
CA GLU A 390 -9.43 -13.94 20.17
C GLU A 390 -10.84 -13.80 20.75
N GLN A 391 -11.27 -12.59 21.10
CA GLN A 391 -12.66 -12.34 21.54
C GLN A 391 -13.64 -12.26 20.37
N LEU A 392 -13.17 -11.99 19.14
CA LEU A 392 -14.02 -11.92 17.94
C LEU A 392 -14.37 -13.31 17.36
N SER A 393 -13.66 -14.37 17.74
CA SER A 393 -13.97 -15.74 17.32
C SER A 393 -15.17 -16.34 18.03
N GLU A 394 -15.50 -15.95 19.27
CA GLU A 394 -16.71 -16.44 19.95
C GLU A 394 -18.00 -15.79 19.42
N TYR A 395 -17.89 -14.65 18.73
CA TYR A 395 -19.00 -13.96 18.07
C TYR A 395 -19.27 -14.47 16.64
N GLU A 396 -18.78 -15.68 16.34
CA GLU A 396 -18.68 -16.25 14.99
C GLU A 396 -20.00 -16.49 14.27
N ASN A 397 -21.11 -16.63 15.00
CA ASN A 397 -22.37 -17.13 14.43
C ASN A 397 -23.46 -16.07 14.21
N ASP A 398 -23.32 -14.85 14.73
CA ASP A 398 -24.37 -13.80 14.63
C ASP A 398 -23.98 -12.59 13.75
N LEU A 399 -22.75 -12.53 13.26
CA LEU A 399 -22.28 -11.44 12.41
C LEU A 399 -22.49 -11.77 10.92
N GLU A 400 -23.74 -11.95 10.48
CA GLU A 400 -24.10 -11.53 9.13
C GLU A 400 -24.16 -10.00 9.13
N SER A 401 -23.00 -9.34 8.98
CA SER A 401 -22.92 -7.90 9.26
C SER A 401 -23.61 -7.03 8.19
N SER A 402 -24.87 -6.70 8.47
CA SER A 402 -25.63 -5.59 7.88
C SER A 402 -25.17 -4.21 8.38
N LYS A 403 -24.11 -4.13 9.21
CA LYS A 403 -23.65 -2.92 9.91
C LYS A 403 -22.22 -2.53 9.52
N SER A 404 -21.92 -1.23 9.56
CA SER A 404 -20.56 -0.69 9.38
C SER A 404 -19.65 -0.99 10.57
N ILE A 405 -18.34 -0.82 10.41
CA ILE A 405 -17.35 -1.02 11.49
C ILE A 405 -17.67 -0.27 12.78
N PHE A 406 -18.23 0.95 12.69
CA PHE A 406 -18.56 1.76 13.85
C PHE A 406 -19.68 1.13 14.67
N PHE A 407 -20.77 0.73 14.02
CA PHE A 407 -21.92 0.13 14.69
C PHE A 407 -21.65 -1.29 15.16
N THR A 408 -20.85 -2.06 14.42
CA THR A 408 -20.33 -3.35 14.93
C THR A 408 -19.53 -3.14 16.21
N PHE A 409 -18.66 -2.13 16.24
CA PHE A 409 -17.86 -1.84 17.42
C PHE A 409 -18.71 -1.37 18.61
N ILE A 410 -19.72 -0.54 18.38
CA ILE A 410 -20.67 -0.09 19.42
C ILE A 410 -21.36 -1.31 20.03
N SER A 411 -21.99 -2.17 19.22
CA SER A 411 -22.73 -3.34 19.74
C SER A 411 -21.84 -4.34 20.49
N LEU A 412 -20.58 -4.52 20.05
CA LEU A 412 -19.61 -5.35 20.79
C LEU A 412 -19.28 -4.73 22.14
N PHE A 413 -18.99 -3.43 22.18
CA PHE A 413 -18.62 -2.73 23.41
C PHE A 413 -19.81 -2.65 24.39
N GLU A 414 -21.03 -2.47 23.91
CA GLU A 414 -22.27 -2.51 24.73
C GLU A 414 -22.46 -3.86 25.42
N LYS A 415 -22.21 -4.97 24.71
CA LYS A 415 -22.29 -6.32 25.28
C LYS A 415 -21.14 -6.61 26.25
N GLU A 416 -19.91 -6.25 25.90
CA GLU A 416 -18.72 -6.46 26.76
C GLU A 416 -18.82 -5.68 28.07
N GLU A 417 -19.35 -4.47 28.03
CA GLU A 417 -19.42 -3.58 29.19
C GLU A 417 -20.82 -3.52 29.81
N GLU A 418 -21.79 -4.33 29.37
CA GLU A 418 -23.17 -4.34 29.87
C GLU A 418 -23.76 -2.92 30.02
N PHE A 419 -23.79 -2.15 28.93
CA PHE A 419 -24.41 -0.82 28.91
C PHE A 419 -24.95 -0.47 27.52
N GLU A 420 -25.81 0.54 27.46
CA GLU A 420 -26.37 1.07 26.23
C GLU A 420 -25.77 2.45 25.90
N PHE A 421 -25.40 2.65 24.64
CA PHE A 421 -24.86 3.90 24.12
C PHE A 421 -25.98 4.81 23.60
N LEU A 422 -26.28 5.87 24.35
CA LEU A 422 -27.46 6.72 24.17
C LEU A 422 -27.14 8.11 23.56
N ASP A 423 -25.98 8.30 22.94
CA ASP A 423 -25.61 9.60 22.36
C ASP A 423 -26.11 9.71 20.91
N GLU A 424 -27.38 10.09 20.75
CA GLU A 424 -28.07 10.21 19.45
C GLU A 424 -27.31 11.09 18.44
N GLU A 425 -26.73 12.20 18.91
CA GLU A 425 -25.96 13.11 18.04
C GLU A 425 -24.74 12.40 17.44
N VAL A 426 -24.07 11.54 18.21
CA VAL A 426 -22.95 10.73 17.74
C VAL A 426 -23.42 9.65 16.78
N VAL A 427 -24.54 8.99 17.10
CA VAL A 427 -25.13 7.94 16.26
C VAL A 427 -25.48 8.49 14.88
N VAL A 428 -26.27 9.56 14.81
CA VAL A 428 -26.69 10.20 13.55
C VAL A 428 -25.47 10.64 12.73
N ALA A 429 -24.47 11.26 13.36
CA ALA A 429 -23.26 11.69 12.67
C ALA A 429 -22.45 10.52 12.07
N LEU A 430 -22.47 9.35 12.71
CA LEU A 430 -21.85 8.13 12.18
C LEU A 430 -22.69 7.50 11.06
N GLU A 431 -24.02 7.61 11.11
CA GLU A 431 -24.91 7.17 10.02
C GLU A 431 -24.71 7.98 8.75
N ASP A 432 -24.67 9.31 8.86
CA ASP A 432 -24.38 10.19 7.73
C ASP A 432 -23.02 9.86 7.09
N LEU A 433 -22.02 9.61 7.93
CA LEU A 433 -20.68 9.22 7.47
C LEU A 433 -20.70 7.85 6.78
N ARG A 434 -21.44 6.88 7.32
CA ARG A 434 -21.65 5.55 6.73
C ARG A 434 -22.30 5.68 5.36
N ASP A 435 -23.37 6.45 5.24
CA ASP A 435 -24.18 6.55 4.01
C ASP A 435 -23.43 7.27 2.90
N MET A 436 -22.66 8.30 3.25
CA MET A 436 -21.76 8.96 2.29
C MET A 436 -20.70 8.01 1.74
N MET A 437 -20.06 7.19 2.61
CA MET A 437 -19.11 6.17 2.16
C MET A 437 -19.81 5.07 1.37
N ALA A 438 -21.00 4.63 1.80
CA ALA A 438 -21.79 3.59 1.16
C ALA A 438 -22.06 3.95 -0.30
N LYS A 439 -22.56 5.17 -0.53
CA LYS A 439 -22.82 5.71 -1.86
C LYS A 439 -21.54 5.65 -2.70
N MET A 440 -20.47 6.27 -2.22
CA MET A 440 -19.21 6.39 -2.96
C MET A 440 -18.59 5.02 -3.27
N TRP A 441 -18.52 4.12 -2.28
CA TRP A 441 -17.94 2.79 -2.44
C TRP A 441 -18.79 1.87 -3.30
N LEU A 442 -20.12 1.86 -3.13
CA LEU A 442 -21.01 1.00 -3.89
C LEU A 442 -20.98 1.35 -5.38
N TYR A 443 -21.11 2.64 -5.73
CA TYR A 443 -21.01 3.08 -7.13
C TYR A 443 -19.65 2.69 -7.73
N PHE A 444 -18.57 2.96 -7.02
CA PHE A 444 -17.23 2.61 -7.48
C PHE A 444 -17.04 1.10 -7.66
N LYS A 445 -17.47 0.30 -6.67
CA LYS A 445 -17.37 -1.15 -6.69
C LYS A 445 -18.15 -1.76 -7.86
N GLU A 446 -19.41 -1.36 -8.01
CA GLU A 446 -20.32 -1.95 -9.00
C GLU A 446 -19.96 -1.56 -10.43
N ARG A 447 -19.56 -0.30 -10.67
CA ARG A 447 -19.27 0.20 -12.02
C ARG A 447 -17.82 -0.01 -12.44
N HIS A 448 -16.86 0.24 -11.55
CA HIS A 448 -15.45 0.31 -11.92
C HIS A 448 -14.67 -0.90 -11.43
N LEU A 449 -14.83 -1.33 -10.18
CA LEU A 449 -14.08 -2.48 -9.68
C LEU A 449 -14.50 -3.77 -10.38
N LYS A 450 -15.81 -4.03 -10.53
CA LYS A 450 -16.30 -5.21 -11.28
C LYS A 450 -15.82 -5.20 -12.73
N TYR A 451 -15.84 -4.04 -13.40
CA TYR A 451 -15.27 -3.89 -14.74
C TYR A 451 -13.78 -4.22 -14.76
N ALA A 452 -13.02 -3.74 -13.78
CA ALA A 452 -11.59 -3.98 -13.70
C ALA A 452 -11.26 -5.47 -13.52
N LEU A 453 -11.99 -6.16 -12.64
CA LEU A 453 -11.82 -7.61 -12.43
C LEU A 453 -12.15 -8.42 -13.68
N ARG A 454 -13.25 -8.10 -14.37
CA ARG A 454 -13.59 -8.72 -15.66
C ARG A 454 -12.51 -8.48 -16.71
N SER A 455 -12.04 -7.24 -16.81
CA SER A 455 -11.00 -6.85 -17.77
C SER A 455 -9.65 -7.51 -17.47
N LEU A 456 -9.29 -7.76 -16.21
CA LEU A 456 -8.10 -8.51 -15.84
C LEU A 456 -8.22 -9.98 -16.25
N ASN A 457 -9.38 -10.60 -16.02
CA ASN A 457 -9.64 -11.96 -16.52
C ASN A 457 -9.54 -12.05 -18.04
N ASP A 458 -10.03 -11.03 -18.76
CA ASP A 458 -9.84 -10.97 -20.22
C ASP A 458 -8.35 -10.92 -20.58
N ILE A 459 -7.54 -10.12 -19.88
CA ILE A 459 -6.09 -10.02 -20.13
C ILE A 459 -5.43 -11.38 -19.94
N ALA A 460 -5.75 -12.09 -18.86
CA ALA A 460 -5.20 -13.42 -18.60
C ALA A 460 -5.57 -14.46 -19.66
N ARG A 461 -6.71 -14.28 -20.33
CA ARG A 461 -7.19 -15.16 -21.41
C ARG A 461 -6.69 -14.74 -22.81
N LEU A 462 -6.04 -13.59 -22.95
CA LEU A 462 -5.53 -13.15 -24.25
C LEU A 462 -4.40 -14.08 -24.71
N PRO A 463 -4.52 -14.73 -25.88
CA PRO A 463 -3.44 -15.54 -26.43
C PRO A 463 -2.24 -14.65 -26.75
N ILE A 464 -1.05 -15.04 -26.29
CA ILE A 464 0.21 -14.33 -26.58
C ILE A 464 0.43 -14.17 -28.09
N LYS A 465 0.02 -15.17 -28.88
CA LYS A 465 0.14 -15.18 -30.35
C LYS A 465 -0.94 -14.33 -31.07
N SER A 466 -1.82 -13.66 -30.34
CA SER A 466 -2.89 -12.88 -30.95
C SER A 466 -2.36 -11.64 -31.67
N GLU A 467 -2.97 -11.30 -32.80
CA GLU A 467 -2.66 -10.06 -33.50
C GLU A 467 -2.98 -8.85 -32.60
N ASN A 468 -2.05 -7.88 -32.56
CA ASN A 468 -2.12 -6.69 -31.72
C ASN A 468 -2.19 -6.95 -30.20
N TYR A 469 -1.64 -8.09 -29.73
CA TYR A 469 -1.59 -8.46 -28.31
C TYR A 469 -1.10 -7.32 -27.41
N LYS A 470 0.04 -6.72 -27.76
CA LYS A 470 0.66 -5.64 -26.99
C LYS A 470 -0.23 -4.40 -26.89
N THR A 471 -0.77 -3.93 -28.02
CA THR A 471 -1.65 -2.75 -28.04
C THR A 471 -2.90 -2.99 -27.20
N LYS A 472 -3.51 -4.19 -27.29
CA LYS A 472 -4.67 -4.57 -26.46
C LYS A 472 -4.33 -4.59 -24.97
N ILE A 473 -3.18 -5.13 -24.59
CA ILE A 473 -2.71 -5.10 -23.20
C ILE A 473 -2.48 -3.66 -22.74
N GLU A 474 -1.79 -2.86 -23.54
CA GLU A 474 -1.47 -1.47 -23.21
C GLU A 474 -2.74 -0.64 -22.96
N GLU A 475 -3.75 -0.79 -23.82
CA GLU A 475 -5.05 -0.13 -23.67
C GLU A 475 -5.82 -0.60 -22.44
N LYS A 476 -5.83 -1.91 -22.16
CA LYS A 476 -6.50 -2.43 -20.97
C LYS A 476 -5.79 -1.98 -19.69
N ILE A 477 -4.46 -2.06 -19.62
CA ILE A 477 -3.67 -1.61 -18.46
C ILE A 477 -3.95 -0.13 -18.16
N LYS A 478 -3.95 0.74 -19.18
CA LYS A 478 -4.23 2.19 -18.98
C LYS A 478 -5.60 2.46 -18.37
N LYS A 479 -6.61 1.66 -18.71
CA LYS A 479 -7.96 1.78 -18.14
C LYS A 479 -8.04 1.25 -16.71
N LEU A 480 -7.24 0.22 -16.39
CA LEU A 480 -7.23 -0.44 -15.09
C LEU A 480 -6.45 0.31 -14.04
N ILE A 481 -5.26 0.80 -14.37
CA ILE A 481 -4.32 1.45 -13.45
C ILE A 481 -5.01 2.50 -12.54
N PRO A 482 -5.82 3.44 -13.06
CA PRO A 482 -6.47 4.44 -12.21
C PRO A 482 -7.53 3.84 -11.26
N ILE A 483 -8.25 2.81 -11.69
CA ILE A 483 -9.25 2.11 -10.86
C ILE A 483 -8.53 1.43 -9.69
N ILE A 484 -7.39 0.80 -9.95
CA ILE A 484 -6.63 0.09 -8.91
C ILE A 484 -6.03 1.08 -7.91
N ALA A 485 -5.53 2.24 -8.35
CA ALA A 485 -5.10 3.31 -7.44
C ALA A 485 -6.24 3.83 -6.55
N ILE A 486 -7.40 4.10 -7.12
CA ILE A 486 -8.56 4.55 -6.33
C ILE A 486 -8.98 3.48 -5.32
N TYR A 487 -9.00 2.21 -5.74
CA TYR A 487 -9.28 1.07 -4.86
C TYR A 487 -8.29 0.99 -3.69
N GLU A 488 -7.01 1.27 -3.92
CA GLU A 488 -6.00 1.26 -2.87
C GLU A 488 -6.30 2.27 -1.76
N ILE A 489 -6.75 3.49 -2.10
CA ILE A 489 -7.15 4.50 -1.12
C ILE A 489 -8.33 4.00 -0.28
N PHE A 490 -9.32 3.33 -0.87
CA PHE A 490 -10.42 2.71 -0.12
C PHE A 490 -9.95 1.63 0.86
N ASN A 491 -8.91 0.87 0.49
CA ASN A 491 -8.44 -0.31 1.22
C ASN A 491 -7.32 -0.03 2.23
N ARG A 492 -6.93 1.23 2.41
CA ARG A 492 -5.92 1.62 3.39
C ARG A 492 -6.51 2.48 4.50
N PRO A 493 -6.05 2.29 5.75
CA PRO A 493 -6.27 3.26 6.81
C PRO A 493 -5.76 4.64 6.43
N LEU A 494 -6.53 5.68 6.73
CA LEU A 494 -6.09 7.07 6.51
C LEU A 494 -4.77 7.35 7.21
N SER A 495 -4.56 6.76 8.38
CA SER A 495 -3.33 6.92 9.13
C SER A 495 -2.10 6.25 8.51
N GLU A 496 -2.27 5.41 7.49
CA GLU A 496 -1.18 4.80 6.72
C GLU A 496 -0.96 5.47 5.37
N SER A 497 -1.98 6.11 4.80
CA SER A 497 -1.95 6.63 3.42
C SER A 497 -2.07 8.14 3.29
N VAL A 498 -2.75 8.84 4.22
CA VAL A 498 -3.10 10.27 4.08
C VAL A 498 -2.65 11.11 5.26
N TYR A 499 -2.89 10.65 6.50
CA TYR A 499 -2.72 11.38 7.76
C TYR A 499 -1.97 10.53 8.80
N PRO A 500 -0.67 10.23 8.59
CA PRO A 500 0.13 9.51 9.57
C PRO A 500 0.15 10.13 10.96
N GLU A 501 -0.07 11.44 11.03
CA GLU A 501 -0.06 12.21 12.26
C GLU A 501 -1.32 12.00 13.11
N ALA A 502 -2.34 11.33 12.57
CA ALA A 502 -3.57 11.00 13.28
C ALA A 502 -3.37 9.95 14.40
N ILE A 503 -2.26 9.20 14.40
CA ILE A 503 -1.90 8.26 15.47
C ILE A 503 -0.52 8.61 16.03
N PRO A 504 -0.32 8.60 17.36
CA PRO A 504 1.01 8.78 17.96
C PRO A 504 2.04 7.77 17.44
N GLN A 505 3.22 8.25 17.04
CA GLN A 505 4.31 7.42 16.48
C GLN A 505 4.83 6.37 17.47
N THR A 506 4.70 6.60 18.78
CA THR A 506 5.09 5.66 19.85
C THR A 506 4.35 4.33 19.81
N LYS A 507 3.19 4.25 19.12
CA LYS A 507 2.44 3.01 18.90
C LYS A 507 2.86 2.25 17.63
N ARG A 508 3.81 2.76 16.85
CA ARG A 508 4.26 2.18 15.56
C ARG A 508 5.71 1.73 15.64
N PHE A 509 5.98 0.65 16.38
CA PHE A 509 7.32 0.09 16.53
C PHE A 509 8.01 -0.18 15.17
N GLY A 510 7.26 -0.64 14.16
CA GLY A 510 7.77 -0.83 12.80
C GLY A 510 8.18 0.47 12.10
N ALA A 511 7.44 1.57 12.30
CA ALA A 511 7.80 2.88 11.74
C ALA A 511 9.01 3.49 12.45
N TYR A 512 9.14 3.27 13.76
CA TYR A 512 10.33 3.64 14.53
C TYR A 512 11.55 2.85 14.07
N LEU A 513 11.43 1.54 13.87
CA LEU A 513 12.50 0.68 13.37
C LEU A 513 12.89 1.05 11.93
N ALA A 514 11.91 1.29 11.05
CA ALA A 514 12.14 1.78 9.70
C ALA A 514 12.88 3.12 9.75
N LYS A 515 12.37 4.11 10.50
CA LYS A 515 13.03 5.40 10.68
C LYS A 515 14.44 5.26 11.23
N PHE A 516 14.68 4.38 12.21
CA PHE A 516 16.00 4.12 12.78
C PHE A 516 16.97 3.54 11.73
N LEU A 517 16.57 2.47 11.05
CA LEU A 517 17.36 1.81 10.01
C LEU A 517 17.68 2.74 8.83
N THR A 518 16.87 3.77 8.62
CA THR A 518 16.98 4.71 7.49
C THR A 518 17.34 6.13 7.93
N SER A 519 17.63 6.32 9.22
CA SER A 519 18.00 7.61 9.74
C SER A 519 19.44 7.93 9.39
N ARG A 520 19.80 9.21 9.47
CA ARG A 520 21.19 9.66 9.45
C ARG A 520 22.04 9.04 10.57
N TYR A 521 21.40 8.40 11.57
CA TYR A 521 22.05 7.72 12.68
C TYR A 521 22.40 6.25 12.37
N ASN A 522 21.92 5.67 11.25
CA ASN A 522 22.45 4.41 10.70
C ASN A 522 23.40 4.71 9.51
N ILE A 523 24.49 5.39 9.81
CA ILE A 523 25.53 5.82 8.84
C ILE A 523 26.05 4.61 8.04
N ILE A 524 26.15 3.44 8.67
CA ILE A 524 26.71 2.24 8.05
C ILE A 524 25.77 1.70 6.98
N GLY A 525 24.49 1.45 7.28
CA GLY A 525 23.56 0.84 6.33
C GLY A 525 23.31 1.67 5.06
N LEU A 526 22.98 2.96 5.23
CA LEU A 526 22.65 3.84 4.10
C LEU A 526 23.86 4.19 3.24
N ASN A 527 25.04 4.41 3.84
CA ASN A 527 26.24 4.70 3.07
C ASN A 527 26.74 3.45 2.34
N LEU A 528 26.58 2.27 2.92
CA LEU A 528 26.92 1.00 2.28
C LEU A 528 26.01 0.75 1.06
N ILE A 529 24.70 0.97 1.16
CA ILE A 529 23.77 0.89 0.00
C ILE A 529 24.14 1.91 -1.09
N LYS A 530 24.39 3.17 -0.72
CA LYS A 530 24.80 4.21 -1.68
C LYS A 530 26.12 3.86 -2.37
N PHE A 531 27.08 3.32 -1.62
CA PHE A 531 28.36 2.86 -2.15
C PHE A 531 28.15 1.75 -3.18
N PHE A 532 27.30 0.76 -2.90
CA PHE A 532 27.01 -0.31 -3.87
C PHE A 532 26.33 0.17 -5.14
N ASN A 533 25.35 1.04 -5.01
CA ASN A 533 24.66 1.58 -6.19
C ASN A 533 25.64 2.36 -7.08
N ARG A 534 26.60 3.07 -6.49
CA ARG A 534 27.69 3.74 -7.23
C ARG A 534 28.65 2.75 -7.88
N LEU A 535 29.07 1.73 -7.14
CA LEU A 535 30.01 0.72 -7.63
C LEU A 535 29.42 -0.04 -8.81
N ALA A 536 28.22 -0.59 -8.67
CA ALA A 536 27.60 -1.34 -9.74
C ALA A 536 27.30 -0.45 -10.95
N TYR A 537 26.80 0.77 -10.75
CA TYR A 537 26.62 1.70 -11.86
C TYR A 537 27.91 1.93 -12.64
N ARG A 538 29.05 2.15 -11.96
CA ARG A 538 30.35 2.33 -12.61
C ARG A 538 30.74 1.12 -13.45
N ASN A 539 30.55 -0.09 -12.93
CA ASN A 539 30.90 -1.31 -13.65
C ASN A 539 30.00 -1.53 -14.88
N TRP A 540 28.69 -1.33 -14.72
CA TRP A 540 27.75 -1.41 -15.84
C TRP A 540 28.02 -0.33 -16.89
N ALA A 541 28.30 0.90 -16.46
CA ALA A 541 28.68 2.00 -17.34
C ALA A 541 30.00 1.72 -18.09
N HIS A 542 30.96 1.07 -17.43
CA HIS A 542 32.21 0.63 -18.08
C HIS A 542 31.90 -0.35 -19.21
N LEU A 543 31.12 -1.40 -18.92
CA LEU A 543 30.70 -2.40 -19.91
C LEU A 543 29.99 -1.75 -21.10
N ILE A 544 29.01 -0.87 -20.83
CA ILE A 544 28.25 -0.15 -21.85
C ILE A 544 29.19 0.65 -22.75
N LYS A 545 30.13 1.38 -22.17
CA LYS A 545 31.11 2.18 -22.92
C LYS A 545 32.05 1.30 -23.75
N GLN A 546 32.59 0.25 -23.15
CA GLN A 546 33.55 -0.66 -23.78
C GLN A 546 32.91 -1.39 -24.97
N LYS A 547 31.71 -1.94 -24.78
CA LYS A 547 30.96 -2.67 -25.81
C LYS A 547 30.15 -1.76 -26.73
N LYS A 548 30.20 -0.43 -26.52
CA LYS A 548 29.43 0.60 -27.25
C LYS A 548 27.93 0.27 -27.34
N LEU A 549 27.36 -0.25 -26.25
CA LEU A 549 25.96 -0.67 -26.21
C LEU A 549 25.04 0.55 -26.18
N SER A 550 24.02 0.56 -27.02
CA SER A 550 22.82 1.37 -26.81
C SER A 550 22.07 0.91 -25.56
N PHE A 551 21.18 1.76 -25.05
CA PHE A 551 20.35 1.42 -23.89
C PHE A 551 19.52 0.14 -24.11
N GLN A 552 19.03 -0.05 -25.34
CA GLN A 552 18.24 -1.19 -25.75
C GLN A 552 19.06 -2.48 -25.89
N GLU A 553 20.27 -2.39 -26.43
CA GLU A 553 21.21 -3.52 -26.44
C GLU A 553 21.63 -3.91 -25.03
N PHE A 554 21.84 -2.93 -24.14
CA PHE A 554 22.09 -3.18 -22.74
C PHE A 554 20.90 -3.87 -22.04
N PHE A 555 19.66 -3.42 -22.32
CA PHE A 555 18.45 -4.08 -21.83
C PHE A 555 18.37 -5.54 -22.27
N LYS A 556 18.55 -5.81 -23.57
CA LYS A 556 18.61 -7.17 -24.14
C LYS A 556 19.69 -8.02 -23.47
N PHE A 557 20.90 -7.46 -23.36
CA PHE A 557 22.03 -8.13 -22.74
C PHE A 557 21.71 -8.58 -21.32
N VAL A 558 21.18 -7.67 -20.49
CA VAL A 558 20.86 -7.98 -19.09
C VAL A 558 19.81 -9.09 -19.02
N PHE A 559 18.73 -9.03 -19.78
CA PHE A 559 17.65 -10.03 -19.72
C PHE A 559 18.05 -11.42 -20.23
N ASN A 560 19.07 -11.49 -21.09
CA ASN A 560 19.62 -12.74 -21.61
C ASN A 560 20.67 -13.40 -20.70
N LEU A 561 21.03 -12.79 -19.57
CA LEU A 561 21.94 -13.42 -18.62
C LEU A 561 21.34 -14.70 -18.02
N GLU A 562 22.14 -15.76 -17.94
CA GLU A 562 21.72 -17.08 -17.42
C GLU A 562 21.25 -17.07 -15.96
N ILE A 563 21.66 -16.06 -15.18
CA ILE A 563 21.23 -15.89 -13.79
C ILE A 563 19.70 -15.72 -13.66
N TRP A 564 19.02 -15.36 -14.75
CA TRP A 564 17.56 -15.24 -14.84
C TRP A 564 16.87 -16.53 -15.30
N LYS A 565 17.38 -17.68 -14.84
CA LYS A 565 16.91 -19.00 -15.24
C LYS A 565 15.46 -19.33 -14.88
N TYR A 566 14.82 -18.57 -13.98
CA TYR A 566 13.43 -18.82 -13.60
C TYR A 566 12.44 -18.05 -14.48
N ILE A 567 12.88 -17.06 -15.25
CA ILE A 567 12.01 -16.34 -16.19
C ILE A 567 11.80 -17.26 -17.42
N PRO A 568 10.56 -17.65 -17.74
CA PRO A 568 10.29 -18.47 -18.92
C PRO A 568 10.71 -17.78 -20.22
N ASP A 569 11.21 -18.53 -21.19
CA ASP A 569 11.77 -17.95 -22.42
C ASP A 569 10.71 -17.25 -23.28
N ASN A 570 9.48 -17.75 -23.31
CA ASN A 570 8.37 -17.07 -23.97
C ASN A 570 8.07 -15.70 -23.32
N ILE A 571 8.25 -15.57 -22.00
CA ILE A 571 8.08 -14.30 -21.30
C ILE A 571 9.26 -13.36 -21.60
N LYS A 572 10.49 -13.87 -21.64
CA LYS A 572 11.67 -13.09 -22.06
C LYS A 572 11.47 -12.54 -23.48
N GLN A 573 11.02 -13.36 -24.41
CA GLN A 573 10.73 -12.94 -25.79
C GLN A 573 9.73 -11.78 -25.82
N ILE A 574 8.59 -11.89 -25.14
CA ILE A 574 7.58 -10.81 -25.10
C ILE A 574 8.17 -9.48 -24.60
N ILE A 575 8.95 -9.54 -23.51
CA ILE A 575 9.59 -8.37 -22.89
C ILE A 575 10.62 -7.75 -23.86
N LEU A 576 11.39 -8.59 -24.55
CA LEU A 576 12.45 -8.18 -25.46
C LEU A 576 11.94 -7.73 -26.84
N ASP A 577 10.77 -8.21 -27.27
CA ASP A 577 10.14 -7.82 -28.54
C ASP A 577 9.71 -6.34 -28.54
N ASP A 578 9.79 -5.63 -27.41
CA ASP A 578 9.57 -4.17 -27.32
C ASP A 578 10.86 -3.38 -27.61
N SER A 579 11.68 -3.93 -28.50
CA SER A 579 12.95 -3.35 -28.92
C SER A 579 12.91 -2.96 -30.41
N LEU A 580 11.85 -2.25 -30.77
CA LEU A 580 11.72 -1.50 -32.04
C LEU A 580 11.26 -0.06 -31.77
#